data_AF-A0A929AXR3-F1
#
_entry.id   AF-A0A929AXR3-F1
#
_cell.length_a   1.000
_cell.length_b   1.000
_cell.length_c   1.000
_cell.angle_alpha   90.00
_cell.angle_beta   90.00
_cell.angle_gamma   90.00
#
_symmetry.space_group_name_H-M   'P 1'
#
loop_
_entity.id
_entity.type
_entity.pdbx_description
1 polymer ?
#
loop_
_entity_poly.entity_id
_entity_poly.type
_entity_poly.pdbx_seq_one_letter_code
_entity_poly.pdbx_strand_id
1 'polypeptide(L)'
;MSAHSPNILALDFDGVICDGLAEYFATTKKTYEQIWSGSQLNLIDNLAPSFYCLRPVIETGWEMPILLRALVLGIEEDKILNNWLAIAKEIIQSEGLNSKEISKQLDTIRDNWIDTDLEGWLQLHRFYPGIIKRLQQILVSPTQLYIITTKEGRFAQQLLQQQGIELSSQQIIGKEYKRPKYETLRLLKDSTTIEELSIWFVEDRFKTLQLVQQQQDLQSVQLFLADWGYNTKSEREAARYDPNIQLLSLEQFQQNFTAW
;
A
#
# COMPACT_ATOMS: atom_id res chain seq x y z
N MET A 1 -10.93 -18.09 -24.51
CA MET A 1 -10.05 -17.14 -25.24
C MET A 1 -9.55 -16.17 -24.19
N SER A 2 -8.24 -15.88 -24.09
CA SER A 2 -7.76 -14.94 -23.07
C SER A 2 -8.45 -13.58 -23.30
N ALA A 3 -9.29 -13.16 -22.36
CA ALA A 3 -9.94 -11.86 -22.45
C ALA A 3 -8.84 -10.79 -22.59
N HIS A 4 -8.94 -9.96 -23.64
CA HIS A 4 -7.98 -8.88 -23.91
C HIS A 4 -8.05 -7.74 -22.88
N SER A 5 -8.94 -7.86 -21.88
CA SER A 5 -9.17 -6.94 -20.77
C SER A 5 -9.82 -7.70 -19.60
N PRO A 6 -9.55 -7.33 -18.35
CA PRO A 6 -10.23 -7.90 -17.20
C PRO A 6 -11.72 -7.50 -17.15
N ASN A 7 -12.54 -8.32 -16.51
CA ASN A 7 -13.86 -7.89 -16.07
C ASN A 7 -13.75 -7.01 -14.82
N ILE A 8 -12.86 -7.40 -13.90
CA ILE A 8 -12.57 -6.68 -12.66
C ILE A 8 -11.08 -6.36 -12.60
N LEU A 9 -10.77 -5.08 -12.46
CA LEU A 9 -9.43 -4.62 -12.09
C LEU A 9 -9.44 -4.20 -10.63
N ALA A 10 -8.71 -4.94 -9.80
CA ALA A 10 -8.47 -4.61 -8.41
C ALA A 10 -7.06 -4.01 -8.25
N LEU A 11 -6.95 -2.86 -7.60
CA LEU A 11 -5.68 -2.16 -7.39
C LEU A 11 -5.46 -1.94 -5.90
N ASP A 12 -4.22 -2.10 -5.43
CA ASP A 12 -3.83 -1.40 -4.21
C ASP A 12 -3.86 0.13 -4.42
N PHE A 13 -3.93 0.86 -3.32
CA PHE A 13 -3.88 2.31 -3.34
C PHE A 13 -2.45 2.84 -3.17
N ASP A 14 -1.88 2.71 -1.98
CA ASP A 14 -0.53 3.18 -1.70
C ASP A 14 0.48 2.26 -2.40
N GLY A 15 1.48 2.81 -3.11
CA GLY A 15 2.47 2.02 -3.84
C GLY A 15 2.05 1.61 -5.26
N VAL A 16 0.75 1.60 -5.57
CA VAL A 16 0.24 1.37 -6.93
C VAL A 16 -0.31 2.65 -7.54
N ILE A 17 -1.30 3.28 -6.89
CA ILE A 17 -1.98 4.50 -7.38
C ILE A 17 -1.31 5.77 -6.85
N CYS A 18 -0.97 5.77 -5.57
CA CYS A 18 -0.50 6.94 -4.83
C CYS A 18 0.81 6.65 -4.10
N ASP A 19 1.74 7.59 -4.17
CA ASP A 19 2.89 7.67 -3.29
C ASP A 19 2.50 8.50 -2.05
N GLY A 20 2.48 7.82 -0.90
CA GLY A 20 2.14 8.36 0.41
C GLY A 20 3.33 8.40 1.36
N LEU A 21 4.56 8.18 0.88
CA LEU A 21 5.75 8.10 1.73
C LEU A 21 5.98 9.38 2.56
N ALA A 22 5.77 10.55 1.95
CA ALA A 22 5.92 11.82 2.64
C ALA A 22 4.91 11.96 3.79
N GLU A 23 3.64 11.57 3.58
CA GLU A 23 2.63 11.52 4.65
C GLU A 23 3.01 10.52 5.74
N TYR A 24 3.38 9.31 5.35
CA TYR A 24 3.80 8.26 6.28
C TYR A 24 4.90 8.75 7.20
N PHE A 25 5.94 9.37 6.64
CA PHE A 25 7.05 9.89 7.43
C PHE A 25 6.61 11.06 8.31
N ALA A 26 5.83 12.02 7.80
CA ALA A 26 5.38 13.17 8.57
C ALA A 26 4.51 12.77 9.78
N THR A 27 3.55 11.88 9.57
CA THR A 27 2.70 11.32 10.64
C THR A 27 3.53 10.47 11.61
N THR A 28 4.51 9.72 11.10
CA THR A 28 5.46 8.96 11.92
C THR A 28 6.26 9.86 12.84
N LYS A 29 6.79 10.99 12.35
CA LYS A 29 7.53 11.97 13.18
C LYS A 29 6.68 12.51 14.32
N LYS A 30 5.45 12.95 14.01
CA LYS A 30 4.50 13.45 15.02
C LYS A 30 4.17 12.39 16.07
N THR A 31 4.06 11.13 15.67
CA THR A 31 3.83 10.01 16.60
C THR A 31 5.06 9.75 17.44
N TYR A 32 6.23 9.76 16.80
CA TYR A 32 7.52 9.53 17.44
C TYR A 32 7.79 10.55 18.55
N GLU A 33 7.51 11.83 18.31
CA GLU A 33 7.63 12.90 19.32
C GLU A 33 6.81 12.64 20.58
N GLN A 34 5.62 12.07 20.43
CA GLN A 34 4.71 11.80 21.54
C GLN A 34 5.11 10.57 22.35
N ILE A 35 5.76 9.58 21.70
CA ILE A 35 6.25 8.36 22.37
C ILE A 35 7.62 8.61 23.01
N TRP A 36 8.55 9.23 22.28
CA TRP A 36 9.93 9.47 22.69
C TRP A 36 10.22 10.96 22.82
N SER A 37 9.88 11.51 23.99
CA SER A 37 10.12 12.92 24.32
C SER A 37 11.63 13.25 24.37
N GLY A 38 11.98 14.48 23.97
CA GLY A 38 13.36 14.98 24.00
C GLY A 38 14.24 14.55 22.82
N SER A 39 13.65 13.97 21.77
CA SER A 39 14.35 13.63 20.54
C SER A 39 14.71 14.88 19.73
N GLN A 40 15.92 14.92 19.15
CA GLN A 40 16.37 16.03 18.31
C GLN A 40 15.71 15.92 16.92
N LEU A 41 14.67 16.70 16.67
CA LEU A 41 13.89 16.65 15.43
C LEU A 41 14.71 16.85 14.16
N ASN A 42 15.74 17.69 14.23
CA ASN A 42 16.65 17.92 13.11
C ASN A 42 17.43 16.65 12.71
N LEU A 43 17.69 15.74 13.66
CA LEU A 43 18.32 14.44 13.39
C LEU A 43 17.34 13.51 12.68
N ILE A 44 16.06 13.55 13.07
CA ILE A 44 15.00 12.74 12.48
C ILE A 44 14.76 13.12 11.01
N ASP A 45 14.77 14.42 10.67
CA ASP A 45 14.53 14.86 9.30
C ASP A 45 15.53 14.28 8.28
N ASN A 46 16.78 14.06 8.70
CA ASN A 46 17.82 13.45 7.87
C ASN A 46 17.59 11.95 7.62
N LEU A 47 16.65 11.31 8.33
CA LEU A 47 16.34 9.88 8.20
C LEU A 47 15.26 9.59 7.15
N ALA A 48 14.65 10.61 6.54
CA ALA A 48 13.61 10.42 5.53
C ALA A 48 14.05 9.49 4.37
N PRO A 49 15.25 9.66 3.76
CA PRO A 49 15.69 8.78 2.68
C PRO A 49 15.79 7.30 3.10
N SER A 50 16.38 7.04 4.26
CA SER A 50 16.48 5.69 4.83
C SER A 50 15.11 5.11 5.14
N PHE A 51 14.21 5.90 5.74
CA PHE A 51 12.84 5.49 6.02
C PHE A 51 12.08 5.12 4.74
N TYR A 52 12.23 5.90 3.65
CA TYR A 52 11.62 5.61 2.36
C TYR A 52 12.16 4.32 1.74
N CYS A 53 13.48 4.13 1.78
CA CYS A 53 14.15 2.91 1.29
C CYS A 53 13.65 1.66 2.04
N LEU A 54 13.37 1.81 3.34
CA LEU A 54 12.95 0.73 4.23
C LEU A 54 11.42 0.53 4.28
N ARG A 55 10.62 1.32 3.56
CA ARG A 55 9.17 1.09 3.45
C ARG A 55 8.74 -0.35 3.12
N PRO A 56 9.46 -1.14 2.29
CA PRO A 56 9.05 -2.51 1.97
C PRO A 56 8.90 -3.43 3.19
N VAL A 57 9.68 -3.20 4.27
CA VAL A 57 9.64 -4.07 5.46
C VAL A 57 8.38 -3.89 6.30
N ILE A 58 7.71 -2.75 6.16
CA ILE A 58 6.50 -2.40 6.93
C ILE A 58 5.30 -3.21 6.43
N GLU A 59 4.69 -3.99 7.32
CA GLU A 59 3.44 -4.71 7.05
C GLU A 59 2.19 -3.95 7.48
N THR A 60 2.31 -3.19 8.55
CA THR A 60 1.20 -2.55 9.27
C THR A 60 1.62 -1.18 9.77
N GLY A 61 0.67 -0.24 9.84
CA GLY A 61 1.00 1.17 10.11
C GLY A 61 1.77 1.44 11.41
N TRP A 62 1.53 0.66 12.48
CA TRP A 62 2.21 0.84 13.77
C TRP A 62 3.71 0.58 13.73
N GLU A 63 4.20 -0.14 12.72
CA GLU A 63 5.61 -0.44 12.55
C GLU A 63 6.41 0.79 12.12
N MET A 64 5.76 1.81 11.53
CA MET A 64 6.45 2.99 10.99
C MET A 64 7.20 3.80 12.07
N PRO A 65 6.60 4.17 13.23
CA PRO A 65 7.34 4.77 14.34
C PRO A 65 8.47 3.90 14.88
N ILE A 66 8.30 2.58 14.88
CA ILE A 66 9.33 1.65 15.32
C ILE A 66 10.49 1.61 14.32
N LEU A 67 10.20 1.73 13.02
CA LEU A 67 11.24 1.79 11.99
C LEU A 67 12.05 3.07 12.14
N LEU A 68 11.38 4.20 12.39
CA LEU A 68 12.08 5.45 12.69
C LEU A 68 12.91 5.32 13.97
N ARG A 69 12.41 4.62 15.01
CA ARG A 69 13.15 4.34 16.24
C ARG A 69 14.41 3.51 15.98
N ALA A 70 14.32 2.46 15.16
CA ALA A 70 15.46 1.64 14.77
C ALA A 70 16.55 2.49 14.10
N LEU A 71 16.17 3.41 13.21
CA LEU A 71 17.10 4.33 12.55
C LEU A 71 17.74 5.31 13.55
N VAL A 72 16.96 5.86 14.49
CA VAL A 72 17.50 6.74 15.56
C VAL A 72 18.47 6.00 16.48
N LEU A 73 18.23 4.71 16.73
CA LEU A 73 19.13 3.85 17.50
C LEU A 73 20.39 3.42 16.72
N GLY A 74 20.50 3.82 15.44
CA GLY A 74 21.66 3.53 14.59
C GLY A 74 21.70 2.09 14.08
N ILE A 75 20.57 1.39 14.03
CA ILE A 75 20.49 0.06 13.43
C ILE A 75 20.71 0.19 11.91
N GLU A 76 21.67 -0.56 11.39
CA GLU A 76 22.04 -0.54 9.96
C GLU A 76 20.86 -0.95 9.07
N GLU A 77 20.70 -0.27 7.93
CA GLU A 77 19.60 -0.51 6.97
C GLU A 77 19.55 -1.97 6.50
N ASP A 78 20.70 -2.58 6.20
CA ASP A 78 20.78 -3.98 5.78
C ASP A 78 20.27 -4.93 6.86
N LYS A 79 20.50 -4.64 8.14
CA LYS A 79 19.95 -5.45 9.24
C LYS A 79 18.44 -5.29 9.34
N ILE A 80 17.94 -4.08 9.14
CA ILE A 80 16.49 -3.79 9.11
C ILE A 80 15.84 -4.54 7.96
N LEU A 81 16.37 -4.44 6.73
CA LEU A 81 15.84 -5.12 5.55
C LEU A 81 15.71 -6.63 5.74
N ASN A 82 16.71 -7.25 6.38
CA ASN A 82 16.78 -8.71 6.49
C ASN A 82 16.11 -9.29 7.74
N ASN A 83 15.92 -8.49 8.80
CA ASN A 83 15.48 -9.00 10.11
C ASN A 83 14.45 -8.11 10.82
N TRP A 84 13.63 -7.38 10.04
CA TRP A 84 12.72 -6.37 10.56
C TRP A 84 11.82 -6.86 11.71
N LEU A 85 11.14 -8.00 11.53
CA LEU A 85 10.18 -8.51 12.53
C LEU A 85 10.82 -8.76 13.89
N ALA A 86 12.07 -9.24 13.92
CA ALA A 86 12.78 -9.46 15.18
C ALA A 86 13.20 -8.13 15.81
N ILE A 87 13.72 -7.19 15.02
CA ILE A 87 14.13 -5.86 15.46
C ILE A 87 12.93 -5.09 16.04
N ALA A 88 11.81 -5.07 15.32
CA ALA A 88 10.58 -4.40 15.77
C ALA A 88 10.08 -4.99 17.09
N LYS A 89 10.09 -6.33 17.22
CA LYS A 89 9.71 -7.02 18.45
C LYS A 89 10.65 -6.68 19.61
N GLU A 90 11.96 -6.64 19.37
CA GLU A 90 12.96 -6.30 20.37
C GLU A 90 12.73 -4.88 20.91
N ILE A 91 12.58 -3.88 20.02
CA ILE A 91 12.32 -2.48 20.41
C ILE A 91 11.03 -2.37 21.23
N ILE A 92 9.94 -2.99 20.76
CA ILE A 92 8.66 -2.99 21.50
C ILE A 92 8.83 -3.56 22.91
N GLN A 93 9.56 -4.65 23.06
CA GLN A 93 9.77 -5.32 24.35
C GLN A 93 10.70 -4.54 25.27
N SER A 94 11.84 -4.06 24.76
CA SER A 94 12.85 -3.36 25.55
C SER A 94 12.35 -2.01 26.06
N GLU A 95 11.47 -1.36 25.30
CA GLU A 95 10.95 -0.03 25.62
C GLU A 95 9.53 -0.07 26.22
N GLY A 96 8.98 -1.26 26.46
CA GLY A 96 7.68 -1.43 27.13
C GLY A 96 6.49 -0.88 26.35
N LEU A 97 6.57 -0.93 25.01
CA LEU A 97 5.58 -0.34 24.11
C LEU A 97 4.45 -1.31 23.78
N ASN A 98 3.35 -0.77 23.26
CA ASN A 98 2.20 -1.55 22.80
C ASN A 98 1.82 -1.17 21.37
N SER A 99 1.87 -2.14 20.45
CA SER A 99 1.57 -1.90 19.03
C SER A 99 0.14 -1.38 18.78
N LYS A 100 -0.85 -1.77 19.60
CA LYS A 100 -2.21 -1.26 19.48
C LYS A 100 -2.31 0.21 19.89
N GLU A 101 -1.57 0.61 20.92
CA GLU A 101 -1.53 2.01 21.37
C GLU A 101 -0.83 2.89 20.33
N ILE A 102 0.29 2.43 19.78
CA ILE A 102 0.99 3.11 18.68
C ILE A 102 0.07 3.25 17.45
N SER A 103 -0.62 2.17 17.05
CA SER A 103 -1.58 2.23 15.94
C SER A 103 -2.66 3.27 16.20
N LYS A 104 -3.25 3.26 17.41
CA LYS A 104 -4.30 4.22 17.77
C LYS A 104 -3.78 5.66 17.74
N GLN A 105 -2.56 5.88 18.21
CA GLN A 105 -1.93 7.20 18.23
C GLN A 105 -1.66 7.73 16.82
N LEU A 106 -1.13 6.90 15.92
CA LEU A 106 -0.97 7.21 14.50
C LEU A 106 -2.30 7.61 13.87
N ASP A 107 -3.33 6.78 14.04
CA ASP A 107 -4.65 7.02 13.47
C ASP A 107 -5.24 8.34 14.03
N THR A 108 -5.09 8.60 15.33
CA THR A 108 -5.54 9.86 15.98
C THR A 108 -4.81 11.09 15.42
N ILE A 109 -3.50 10.99 15.18
CA ILE A 109 -2.71 12.10 14.62
C ILE A 109 -3.17 12.41 13.19
N ARG A 110 -3.44 11.38 12.38
CA ARG A 110 -3.96 11.55 11.02
C ARG A 110 -5.32 12.22 11.03
N ASP A 111 -6.24 11.71 11.85
CA ASP A 111 -7.59 12.28 11.97
C ASP A 111 -7.53 13.76 12.37
N ASN A 112 -6.76 14.09 13.41
CA ASN A 112 -6.60 15.47 13.84
C ASN A 112 -5.98 16.35 12.75
N TRP A 113 -5.02 15.84 11.97
CA TRP A 113 -4.44 16.61 10.87
C TRP A 113 -5.47 16.85 9.77
N ILE A 114 -6.19 15.81 9.36
CA ILE A 114 -7.23 15.92 8.33
C ILE A 114 -8.35 16.89 8.76
N ASP A 115 -8.75 16.87 10.03
CA ASP A 115 -9.78 17.75 10.57
C ASP A 115 -9.33 19.22 10.66
N THR A 116 -8.03 19.47 10.85
CA THR A 116 -7.49 20.83 11.06
C THR A 116 -6.86 21.46 9.82
N ASP A 117 -6.30 20.64 8.94
CA ASP A 117 -5.57 21.03 7.73
C ASP A 117 -5.58 19.88 6.70
N LEU A 118 -6.77 19.66 6.14
CA LEU A 118 -6.97 18.68 5.08
C LEU A 118 -6.04 18.94 3.89
N GLU A 119 -5.91 20.19 3.44
CA GLU A 119 -5.09 20.54 2.28
C GLU A 119 -3.61 20.21 2.50
N GLY A 120 -3.05 20.60 3.64
CA GLY A 120 -1.66 20.28 3.98
C GLY A 120 -1.41 18.78 4.10
N TRP A 121 -2.37 18.00 4.62
CA TRP A 121 -2.26 16.54 4.64
C TRP A 121 -2.29 15.92 3.23
N LEU A 122 -3.14 16.42 2.34
CA LEU A 122 -3.25 15.93 0.96
C LEU A 122 -2.02 16.27 0.12
N GLN A 123 -1.39 17.43 0.34
CA GLN A 123 -0.16 17.84 -0.35
C GLN A 123 1.02 16.88 -0.11
N LEU A 124 0.95 16.04 0.93
CA LEU A 124 1.94 15.00 1.22
C LEU A 124 1.72 13.70 0.41
N HIS A 125 0.74 13.69 -0.49
CA HIS A 125 0.45 12.58 -1.37
C HIS A 125 0.69 12.97 -2.82
N ARG A 126 1.25 12.03 -3.59
CA ARG A 126 1.51 12.23 -5.00
C ARG A 126 1.02 11.03 -5.79
N PHE A 127 0.10 11.23 -6.72
CA PHE A 127 -0.25 10.19 -7.68
C PHE A 127 0.93 9.91 -8.62
N TYR A 128 1.17 8.64 -8.92
CA TYR A 128 2.22 8.29 -9.88
C TYR A 128 1.87 8.85 -11.28
N PRO A 129 2.89 9.25 -12.07
CA PRO A 129 2.68 9.83 -13.40
C PRO A 129 1.73 8.99 -14.27
N GLY A 130 0.73 9.65 -14.86
CA GLY A 130 -0.21 9.03 -15.80
C GLY A 130 -1.33 8.18 -15.19
N ILE A 131 -1.28 7.85 -13.90
CA ILE A 131 -2.29 6.99 -13.26
C ILE A 131 -3.68 7.62 -13.31
N ILE A 132 -3.84 8.90 -12.96
CA ILE A 132 -5.16 9.54 -12.96
C ILE A 132 -5.83 9.45 -14.34
N LYS A 133 -5.08 9.76 -15.41
CA LYS A 133 -5.56 9.63 -16.79
C LYS A 133 -5.97 8.19 -17.11
N ARG A 134 -5.17 7.21 -16.66
CA ARG A 134 -5.48 5.79 -16.88
C ARG A 134 -6.73 5.35 -16.14
N LEU A 135 -6.91 5.76 -14.88
CA LEU A 135 -8.12 5.46 -14.10
C LEU A 135 -9.37 6.07 -14.76
N GLN A 136 -9.31 7.31 -15.24
CA GLN A 136 -10.41 7.94 -15.98
C GLN A 136 -10.81 7.13 -17.22
N GLN A 137 -9.84 6.58 -17.97
CA GLN A 137 -10.11 5.73 -19.12
C GLN A 137 -10.76 4.40 -18.73
N ILE A 138 -10.34 3.80 -17.61
CA ILE A 138 -10.90 2.54 -17.11
C ILE A 138 -12.34 2.75 -16.66
N LEU A 139 -12.66 3.87 -16.00
CA LEU A 139 -14.01 4.17 -15.50
C LEU A 139 -15.07 4.31 -16.60
N VAL A 140 -14.67 4.68 -17.81
CA VAL A 140 -15.58 4.74 -18.98
C VAL A 140 -15.56 3.45 -19.81
N SER A 141 -14.83 2.43 -19.38
CA SER A 141 -14.75 1.12 -20.03
C SER A 141 -15.69 0.11 -19.36
N PRO A 142 -15.91 -1.07 -19.96
CA PRO A 142 -16.65 -2.16 -19.30
C PRO A 142 -15.94 -2.78 -18.08
N THR A 143 -14.67 -2.44 -17.83
CA THR A 143 -13.91 -2.98 -16.70
C THR A 143 -14.37 -2.35 -15.39
N GLN A 144 -14.75 -3.17 -14.42
CA GLN A 144 -15.09 -2.70 -13.08
C GLN A 144 -13.83 -2.46 -12.27
N LEU A 145 -13.66 -1.24 -11.77
CA LEU A 145 -12.52 -0.84 -10.94
C LEU A 145 -12.84 -0.97 -9.46
N TYR A 146 -11.94 -1.63 -8.72
CA TYR A 146 -11.94 -1.74 -7.27
C TYR A 146 -10.59 -1.33 -6.69
N ILE A 147 -10.62 -0.69 -5.52
CA ILE A 147 -9.46 -0.39 -4.70
C ILE A 147 -9.47 -1.32 -3.49
N ILE A 148 -8.40 -2.07 -3.26
CA ILE A 148 -8.24 -2.97 -2.12
C ILE A 148 -6.99 -2.54 -1.35
N THR A 149 -7.17 -1.85 -0.23
CA THR A 149 -6.06 -1.18 0.47
C THR A 149 -6.07 -1.41 1.98
N THR A 150 -4.89 -1.35 2.58
CA THR A 150 -4.70 -1.30 4.04
C THR A 150 -4.76 0.12 4.60
N LYS A 151 -4.94 1.13 3.75
CA LYS A 151 -5.33 2.49 4.15
C LYS A 151 -6.82 2.49 4.53
N GLU A 152 -7.24 3.40 5.39
CA GLU A 152 -8.68 3.59 5.62
C GLU A 152 -9.35 4.07 4.33
N GLY A 153 -10.47 3.45 3.96
CA GLY A 153 -11.15 3.69 2.68
C GLY A 153 -11.54 5.16 2.50
N ARG A 154 -11.95 5.84 3.58
CA ARG A 154 -12.27 7.27 3.59
C ARG A 154 -11.12 8.16 3.10
N PHE A 155 -9.87 7.83 3.44
CA PHE A 155 -8.71 8.61 3.04
C PHE A 155 -8.36 8.40 1.57
N ALA A 156 -8.42 7.14 1.10
CA ALA A 156 -8.27 6.84 -0.33
C ALA A 156 -9.35 7.53 -1.16
N GLN A 157 -10.60 7.53 -0.67
CA GLN A 157 -11.73 8.19 -1.32
C GLN A 157 -11.52 9.70 -1.46
N GLN A 158 -11.12 10.39 -0.39
CA GLN A 158 -10.84 11.84 -0.43
C GLN A 158 -9.75 12.18 -1.44
N LEU A 159 -8.65 11.42 -1.45
CA LEU A 159 -7.55 11.62 -2.40
C LEU A 159 -8.01 11.45 -3.86
N LEU A 160 -8.80 10.41 -4.15
CA LEU A 160 -9.33 10.16 -5.49
C LEU A 160 -10.32 11.24 -5.93
N GLN A 161 -11.23 11.67 -5.05
CA GLN A 161 -12.22 12.69 -5.35
C GLN A 161 -11.58 14.03 -5.75
N GLN A 162 -10.45 14.40 -5.13
CA GLN A 162 -9.72 15.62 -5.53
C GLN A 162 -9.17 15.58 -6.96
N GLN A 163 -8.99 14.40 -7.52
CA GLN A 163 -8.55 14.21 -8.90
C GLN A 163 -9.74 13.98 -9.86
N GLY A 164 -10.97 14.18 -9.38
CA GLY A 164 -12.20 13.91 -10.15
C GLY A 164 -12.45 12.42 -10.39
N ILE A 165 -11.86 11.54 -9.57
CA ILE A 165 -12.11 10.09 -9.61
C ILE A 165 -13.19 9.76 -8.58
N GLU A 166 -14.40 9.48 -9.06
CA GLU A 166 -15.52 9.08 -8.22
C GLU A 166 -15.69 7.56 -8.22
N LEU A 167 -15.46 6.94 -7.07
CA LEU A 167 -15.76 5.55 -6.80
C LEU A 167 -16.78 5.47 -5.67
N SER A 168 -17.73 4.53 -5.77
CA SER A 168 -18.64 4.24 -4.68
C SER A 168 -17.90 3.63 -3.48
N SER A 169 -18.48 3.74 -2.28
CA SER A 169 -17.90 3.14 -1.07
C SER A 169 -17.78 1.61 -1.13
N GLN A 170 -18.55 0.95 -2.01
CA GLN A 170 -18.45 -0.49 -2.25
C GLN A 170 -17.25 -0.86 -3.14
N GLN A 171 -16.72 0.11 -3.90
CA GLN A 171 -15.55 -0.07 -4.76
C GLN A 171 -14.23 0.24 -4.05
N ILE A 172 -14.27 0.79 -2.83
CA ILE A 172 -13.09 1.05 -2.00
C ILE A 172 -13.16 0.17 -0.76
N ILE A 173 -12.38 -0.91 -0.76
CA ILE A 173 -12.28 -1.85 0.35
C ILE A 173 -11.03 -1.49 1.17
N GLY A 174 -11.24 -0.66 2.19
CA GLY A 174 -10.18 -0.18 3.08
C GLY A 174 -9.94 -1.03 4.33
N LYS A 175 -9.02 -0.55 5.17
CA LYS A 175 -8.63 -1.10 6.48
C LYS A 175 -9.81 -1.43 7.39
N GLU A 176 -10.88 -0.64 7.35
CA GLU A 176 -12.06 -0.77 8.19
C GLU A 176 -12.78 -2.11 8.06
N TYR A 177 -12.60 -2.80 6.92
CA TYR A 177 -13.15 -4.15 6.69
C TYR A 177 -12.37 -5.25 7.43
N LYS A 178 -11.18 -4.95 7.97
CA LYS A 178 -10.33 -5.87 8.75
C LYS A 178 -10.14 -7.24 8.08
N ARG A 179 -9.93 -7.21 6.77
CA ARG A 179 -9.93 -8.38 5.91
C ARG A 179 -8.64 -8.46 5.09
N PRO A 180 -7.99 -9.65 5.00
CA PRO A 180 -6.89 -9.86 4.06
C PRO A 180 -7.33 -9.69 2.61
N LYS A 181 -6.44 -9.18 1.74
CA LYS A 181 -6.78 -8.89 0.34
C LYS A 181 -7.28 -10.12 -0.44
N TYR A 182 -6.74 -11.30 -0.15
CA TYR A 182 -7.19 -12.55 -0.79
C TYR A 182 -8.68 -12.86 -0.49
N GLU A 183 -9.17 -12.60 0.73
CA GLU A 183 -10.59 -12.79 1.04
C GLU A 183 -11.46 -11.77 0.31
N THR A 184 -10.99 -10.53 0.14
CA THR A 184 -11.69 -9.53 -0.67
C THR A 184 -11.79 -9.97 -2.12
N LEU A 185 -10.70 -10.46 -2.71
CA LEU A 185 -10.70 -11.00 -4.08
C LEU A 185 -11.67 -12.18 -4.24
N ARG A 186 -11.75 -13.07 -3.25
CA ARG A 186 -12.73 -14.17 -3.20
C ARG A 186 -14.16 -13.65 -3.21
N LEU A 187 -14.48 -12.64 -2.40
CA LEU A 187 -15.80 -12.02 -2.40
C LEU A 187 -16.14 -11.32 -3.71
N LEU A 188 -15.17 -10.67 -4.34
CA LEU A 188 -15.36 -10.08 -5.67
C LEU A 188 -15.65 -11.17 -6.72
N LYS A 189 -14.92 -12.29 -6.65
CA LYS A 189 -15.13 -13.45 -7.52
C LYS A 189 -16.51 -14.08 -7.33
N ASP A 190 -16.95 -14.24 -6.09
CA ASP A 190 -18.20 -14.93 -5.75
C ASP A 190 -19.45 -14.03 -5.89
N SER A 191 -19.28 -12.71 -5.98
CA SER A 191 -20.40 -11.75 -6.08
C SER A 191 -20.95 -11.56 -7.50
N THR A 192 -20.38 -12.24 -8.48
CA THR A 192 -20.74 -12.13 -9.89
C THR A 192 -21.16 -13.48 -10.48
N THR A 193 -22.08 -13.44 -11.44
CA THR A 193 -22.60 -14.62 -12.14
C THR A 193 -21.89 -14.88 -13.48
N ILE A 194 -20.80 -14.15 -13.77
CA ILE A 194 -20.04 -14.30 -15.01
C ILE A 194 -19.29 -15.64 -15.01
N GLU A 195 -19.60 -16.50 -15.98
CA GLU A 195 -19.07 -17.87 -16.08
C GLU A 195 -17.54 -17.92 -16.31
N GLU A 196 -17.00 -17.00 -17.12
CA GLU A 196 -15.55 -16.85 -17.37
C GLU A 196 -15.02 -15.53 -16.78
N LEU A 197 -15.17 -15.32 -15.47
CA LEU A 197 -14.73 -14.09 -14.81
C LEU A 197 -13.19 -13.94 -14.83
N SER A 198 -12.71 -12.84 -15.40
CA SER A 198 -11.30 -12.43 -15.34
C SER A 198 -11.11 -11.31 -14.30
N ILE A 199 -10.38 -11.60 -13.23
CA ILE A 199 -9.94 -10.62 -12.22
C ILE A 199 -8.44 -10.41 -12.36
N TRP A 200 -8.02 -9.15 -12.48
CA TRP A 200 -6.62 -8.75 -12.44
C TRP A 200 -6.38 -7.96 -11.16
N PHE A 201 -5.33 -8.32 -10.43
CA PHE A 201 -4.96 -7.68 -9.18
C PHE A 201 -3.54 -7.10 -9.25
N VAL A 202 -3.42 -5.79 -9.08
CA VAL A 202 -2.14 -5.07 -9.06
C VAL A 202 -1.83 -4.62 -7.64
N GLU A 203 -0.64 -4.98 -7.17
CA GLU A 203 -0.19 -4.79 -5.79
C GLU A 203 1.30 -4.42 -5.80
N ASP A 204 1.77 -3.63 -4.83
CA ASP A 204 3.19 -3.30 -4.73
C ASP A 204 3.96 -4.24 -3.79
N ARG A 205 3.29 -4.93 -2.86
CA ARG A 205 3.92 -5.87 -1.92
C ARG A 205 3.90 -7.31 -2.43
N PHE A 206 5.09 -7.84 -2.74
CA PHE A 206 5.25 -9.20 -3.26
C PHE A 206 4.68 -10.28 -2.32
N LYS A 207 4.90 -10.17 -1.00
CA LYS A 207 4.35 -11.10 0.00
C LYS A 207 2.81 -11.16 -0.03
N THR A 208 2.13 -10.04 -0.31
CA THR A 208 0.67 -10.01 -0.45
C THR A 208 0.22 -10.86 -1.64
N LEU A 209 0.90 -10.74 -2.78
CA LEU A 209 0.62 -11.55 -3.97
C LEU A 209 0.85 -13.04 -3.72
N GLN A 210 1.92 -13.40 -3.02
CA GLN A 210 2.19 -14.80 -2.64
C GLN A 210 1.08 -15.38 -1.74
N LEU A 211 0.51 -14.60 -0.83
CA LEU A 211 -0.64 -15.04 -0.02
C LEU A 211 -1.89 -15.30 -0.86
N VAL A 212 -2.11 -14.52 -1.92
CA VAL A 212 -3.18 -14.75 -2.91
C VAL A 212 -2.91 -16.02 -3.72
N GLN A 213 -1.69 -16.21 -4.21
CA GLN A 213 -1.25 -17.38 -4.96
C GLN A 213 -1.40 -18.69 -4.17
N GLN A 214 -1.31 -18.65 -2.83
CA GLN A 214 -1.54 -19.80 -1.95
C GLN A 214 -3.01 -20.23 -1.87
N GLN A 215 -3.96 -19.38 -2.31
CA GLN A 215 -5.38 -19.72 -2.29
C GLN A 215 -5.76 -20.53 -3.53
N GLN A 216 -6.22 -21.76 -3.32
CA GLN A 216 -6.60 -22.67 -4.42
C GLN A 216 -7.79 -22.14 -5.24
N ASP A 217 -8.70 -21.42 -4.60
CA ASP A 217 -9.87 -20.85 -5.25
C ASP A 217 -9.59 -19.55 -6.02
N LEU A 218 -8.39 -18.97 -5.89
CA LEU A 218 -7.98 -17.73 -6.57
C LEU A 218 -6.95 -17.94 -7.68
N GLN A 219 -6.68 -19.18 -8.09
CA GLN A 219 -5.69 -19.48 -9.14
C GLN A 219 -6.02 -18.83 -10.50
N SER A 220 -7.28 -18.45 -10.73
CA SER A 220 -7.71 -17.73 -11.93
C SER A 220 -7.49 -16.23 -11.86
N VAL A 221 -7.13 -15.67 -10.70
CA VAL A 221 -6.80 -14.24 -10.56
C VAL A 221 -5.42 -14.00 -11.13
N GLN A 222 -5.30 -13.07 -12.08
CA GLN A 222 -4.00 -12.66 -12.60
C GLN A 222 -3.36 -11.66 -11.64
N LEU A 223 -2.10 -11.92 -11.27
CA LEU A 223 -1.39 -11.17 -10.25
C LEU A 223 -0.27 -10.35 -10.89
N PHE A 224 -0.26 -9.06 -10.57
CA PHE A 224 0.74 -8.11 -11.06
C PHE A 224 1.45 -7.43 -9.89
N LEU A 225 2.78 -7.53 -9.86
CA LEU A 225 3.61 -6.73 -8.97
C LEU A 225 3.96 -5.41 -9.67
N ALA A 226 3.52 -4.29 -9.10
CA ALA A 226 3.85 -2.95 -9.58
C ALA A 226 5.34 -2.64 -9.34
N ASP A 227 6.16 -2.61 -10.39
CA ASP A 227 7.61 -2.48 -10.25
C ASP A 227 8.08 -1.10 -9.75
N TRP A 228 7.17 -0.12 -9.76
CA TRP A 228 7.38 1.26 -9.33
C TRP A 228 6.99 1.50 -7.86
N GLY A 229 6.34 0.52 -7.21
CA GLY A 229 5.86 0.64 -5.84
C GLY A 229 6.94 0.34 -4.78
N TYR A 230 6.52 0.09 -3.53
CA TYR A 230 7.44 -0.02 -2.39
C TYR A 230 8.07 -1.42 -2.25
N ASN A 231 8.52 -2.02 -3.35
CA ASN A 231 9.22 -3.29 -3.35
C ASN A 231 10.73 -3.14 -3.56
N THR A 232 11.45 -4.13 -3.05
CA THR A 232 12.91 -4.26 -3.17
C THR A 232 13.32 -4.81 -4.54
N LYS A 233 14.61 -4.65 -4.87
CA LYS A 233 15.19 -5.25 -6.09
C LYS A 233 15.05 -6.78 -6.08
N SER A 234 15.29 -7.42 -4.93
CA SER A 234 15.19 -8.87 -4.78
C SER A 234 13.75 -9.37 -4.94
N GLU A 235 12.75 -8.64 -4.46
CA GLU A 235 11.34 -8.97 -4.69
C GLU A 235 10.97 -8.88 -6.17
N ARG A 236 11.45 -7.85 -6.89
CA ARG A 236 11.25 -7.76 -8.34
C ARG A 236 11.94 -8.90 -9.09
N GLU A 237 13.16 -9.25 -8.70
CA GLU A 237 13.87 -10.40 -9.29
C GLU A 237 13.13 -11.71 -9.03
N ALA A 238 12.62 -11.92 -7.81
CA ALA A 238 11.80 -13.08 -7.49
C ALA A 238 10.53 -13.15 -8.34
N ALA A 239 9.82 -12.02 -8.50
CA ALA A 239 8.64 -11.93 -9.36
C ALA A 239 8.94 -12.25 -10.84
N ARG A 240 10.11 -11.88 -11.37
CA ARG A 240 10.49 -12.25 -12.77
C ARG A 240 10.57 -13.75 -13.01
N TYR A 241 10.88 -14.52 -11.97
CA TYR A 241 11.00 -15.98 -12.05
C TYR A 241 9.75 -16.70 -11.53
N ASP A 242 8.73 -15.97 -11.07
CA ASP A 242 7.45 -16.55 -10.65
C ASP A 242 6.53 -16.74 -11.87
N PRO A 243 6.00 -17.95 -12.12
CA PRO A 243 5.15 -18.20 -13.28
C PRO A 243 3.74 -17.57 -13.17
N ASN A 244 3.31 -17.20 -11.96
CA ASN A 244 1.95 -16.73 -11.68
C ASN A 244 1.88 -15.26 -11.26
N ILE A 245 3.02 -14.61 -11.01
CA ILE A 245 3.10 -13.18 -10.69
C ILE A 245 3.88 -12.48 -11.79
N GLN A 246 3.24 -11.53 -12.47
CA GLN A 246 3.85 -10.76 -13.54
C GLN A 246 4.37 -9.43 -13.00
N LEU A 247 5.58 -9.03 -13.40
CA LEU A 247 6.02 -7.65 -13.18
C LEU A 247 5.29 -6.73 -14.15
N LEU A 248 4.65 -5.70 -13.62
CA LEU A 248 4.04 -4.65 -14.40
C LEU A 248 4.84 -3.36 -14.21
N SER A 249 5.25 -2.76 -15.33
CA SER A 249 5.88 -1.44 -15.31
C SER A 249 4.86 -0.31 -15.32
N LEU A 250 5.23 0.86 -14.80
CA LEU A 250 4.35 2.03 -14.82
C LEU A 250 4.02 2.46 -16.27
N GLU A 251 4.94 2.21 -17.20
CA GLU A 251 4.72 2.44 -18.64
C GLU A 251 3.62 1.51 -19.18
N GLN A 252 3.71 0.20 -18.91
CA GLN A 252 2.70 -0.77 -19.33
C GLN A 252 1.33 -0.49 -18.71
N PHE A 253 1.28 -0.12 -17.42
CA PHE A 253 0.03 0.21 -16.73
C PHE A 253 -0.78 1.29 -17.47
N GLN A 254 -0.07 2.27 -18.07
CA GLN A 254 -0.67 3.36 -18.83
C GLN A 254 -1.14 2.96 -20.25
N GLN A 255 -0.78 1.76 -20.72
CA GLN A 255 -1.17 1.23 -22.03
C GLN A 255 -2.47 0.41 -21.95
N ASN A 256 -2.93 -0.08 -23.10
CA ASN A 256 -4.06 -1.01 -23.16
C ASN A 256 -3.72 -2.32 -22.43
N PHE A 257 -4.74 -3.01 -21.90
CA PHE A 257 -4.58 -4.27 -21.17
C PHE A 257 -3.87 -5.37 -21.97
N THR A 258 -3.88 -5.32 -23.30
CA THR A 258 -3.13 -6.25 -24.17
C THR A 258 -1.61 -6.11 -24.07
N ALA A 259 -1.11 -5.02 -23.47
CA ALA A 259 0.33 -4.77 -23.28
C ALA A 259 0.81 -5.07 -21.85
N TRP A 260 -0.10 -5.54 -20.99
CA TRP A 260 0.20 -5.94 -19.63
C TRP A 260 0.77 -7.36 -19.63
#